data_AF-A0A819JUR2-F1
#
_entry.id   AF-A0A819JUR2-F1
#
_cell.length_a   1.000
_cell.length_b   1.000
_cell.length_c   1.000
_cell.angle_alpha   90.00
_cell.angle_beta   90.00
_cell.angle_gamma   90.00
#
_symmetry.space_group_name_H-M   'P 1'
#
loop_
_entity.id
_entity.type
_entity.pdbx_description
1 polymer ?
#
loop_
_entity_poly.entity_id
_entity_poly.type
_entity_poly.pdbx_seq_one_letter_code
_entity_poly.pdbx_strand_id
1 'polypeptide(L)'
;MQIQIAKKIPNDSEKAKVLEHLLANQNLSDEMIAGVAECVETMSSSKQMGDVLRLIAKRSELSEIQFRVSVKATGAIANGYEKGSALRAFSMHEQFT
;
A
#
# COMPACT_ATOMS: atom_id res chain seq x y z
N MET A 1 15.05 1.44 8.15
CA MET A 1 15.91 0.34 7.66
C MET A 1 15.13 -0.71 6.87
N GLN A 2 14.01 -1.25 7.37
CA GLN A 2 13.29 -2.37 6.74
C GLN A 2 12.68 -2.05 5.35
N ILE A 3 12.15 -0.85 5.12
CA ILE A 3 11.58 -0.45 3.81
C ILE A 3 12.64 -0.43 2.70
N GLN A 4 13.87 0.00 3.01
CA GLN A 4 14.96 0.06 2.02
C GLN A 4 15.39 -1.34 1.56
N ILE A 5 15.18 -2.35 2.40
CA ILE A 5 15.41 -3.75 2.04
C ILE A 5 14.30 -4.22 1.09
N ALA A 6 13.03 -3.89 1.39
CA ALA A 6 11.89 -4.26 0.55
C ALA A 6 12.05 -3.74 -0.90
N LYS A 7 12.56 -2.51 -1.09
CA LYS A 7 12.83 -1.94 -2.42
C LYS A 7 13.79 -2.77 -3.29
N LYS A 8 14.69 -3.54 -2.66
CA LYS A 8 15.70 -4.34 -3.36
C LYS A 8 15.25 -5.77 -3.68
N ILE A 9 14.08 -6.19 -3.20
CA ILE A 9 13.56 -7.53 -3.46
C ILE A 9 13.06 -7.58 -4.92
N PRO A 10 13.61 -8.45 -5.78
CA PRO A 10 13.24 -8.49 -7.19
C PRO A 10 11.88 -9.16 -7.43
N ASN A 11 11.49 -10.08 -6.56
CA ASN A 11 10.23 -10.81 -6.69
C ASN A 11 9.09 -10.04 -5.99
N ASP A 12 8.06 -9.65 -6.76
CA ASP A 12 6.93 -8.88 -6.21
C ASP A 12 6.13 -9.63 -5.15
N SER A 13 6.06 -10.97 -5.21
CA SER A 13 5.35 -11.77 -4.21
C SER A 13 6.10 -11.77 -2.87
N GLU A 14 7.42 -11.91 -2.90
CA GLU A 14 8.26 -11.80 -1.70
C GLU A 14 8.28 -10.37 -1.16
N LYS A 15 8.35 -9.38 -2.05
CA LYS A 15 8.29 -7.96 -1.69
C LYS A 15 6.97 -7.66 -0.98
N ALA A 16 5.84 -8.09 -1.54
CA ALA A 16 4.53 -7.91 -0.94
C ALA A 16 4.44 -8.54 0.45
N LYS A 17 4.89 -9.80 0.63
CA LYS A 17 4.90 -10.45 1.95
C LYS A 17 5.70 -9.67 3.00
N VAL A 18 6.83 -9.10 2.63
CA VAL A 18 7.62 -8.24 3.54
C VAL A 18 6.84 -6.97 3.88
N LEU A 19 6.24 -6.30 2.89
CA LEU A 19 5.42 -5.12 3.11
C LEU A 19 4.19 -5.43 3.99
N GLU A 20 3.51 -6.54 3.73
CA GLU A 20 2.38 -7.01 4.54
C GLU A 20 2.78 -7.27 6.00
N HIS A 21 3.95 -7.88 6.22
CA HIS A 21 4.48 -8.08 7.57
C HIS A 21 4.80 -6.75 8.27
N LEU A 22 5.33 -5.75 7.55
CA LEU A 22 5.54 -4.42 8.10
C LEU A 22 4.21 -3.74 8.46
N LEU A 23 3.20 -3.90 7.60
CA LEU A 23 1.85 -3.35 7.76
C LEU A 23 1.05 -3.97 8.90
N ALA A 24 1.44 -5.16 9.38
CA ALA A 24 0.84 -5.79 10.56
C ALA A 24 1.07 -4.99 11.87
N ASN A 25 2.04 -4.06 11.89
CA ASN A 25 2.27 -3.18 13.04
C ASN A 25 1.21 -2.08 13.12
N GLN A 26 0.64 -1.86 14.31
CA GLN A 26 -0.45 -0.90 14.49
C GLN A 26 0.01 0.57 14.46
N ASN A 27 1.24 0.88 14.88
CA ASN A 27 1.76 2.25 14.91
C ASN A 27 2.84 2.47 13.85
N LEU A 28 2.41 2.74 12.61
CA LEU A 28 3.30 3.12 11.52
C LEU A 28 3.27 4.63 11.34
N SER A 29 4.45 5.23 11.21
CA SER A 29 4.56 6.66 10.92
C SER A 29 4.16 6.96 9.46
N ASP A 30 3.91 8.23 9.18
CA ASP A 30 3.61 8.71 7.83
C ASP A 30 4.75 8.36 6.85
N GLU A 31 6.01 8.47 7.29
CA GLU A 31 7.18 8.10 6.50
C GLU A 31 7.24 6.60 6.20
N MET A 32 6.79 5.76 7.13
CA MET A 32 6.74 4.31 6.91
C MET A 32 5.69 3.96 5.86
N ILE A 33 4.49 4.52 5.95
CA ILE A 33 3.44 4.28 4.95
C ILE A 33 3.83 4.87 3.59
N ALA A 34 4.41 6.08 3.56
CA ALA A 34 4.94 6.66 2.33
C ALA A 34 5.99 5.76 1.69
N GLY A 35 6.92 5.20 2.48
CA GLY A 35 7.91 4.27 1.99
C GLY A 35 7.31 2.94 1.47
N VAL A 36 6.22 2.45 2.07
CA VAL A 36 5.47 1.29 1.54
C VAL A 36 4.80 1.66 0.21
N ALA A 37 4.15 2.82 0.11
CA ALA A 37 3.53 3.30 -1.12
C ALA A 37 4.55 3.45 -2.26
N GLU A 38 5.73 4.00 -1.97
CA GLU A 38 6.85 4.05 -2.92
C GLU A 38 7.31 2.64 -3.35
N CYS A 39 7.36 1.67 -2.44
CA CYS A 39 7.70 0.29 -2.82
C CYS A 39 6.66 -0.30 -3.79
N VAL A 40 5.38 -0.05 -3.54
CA VAL A 40 4.28 -0.47 -4.41
C VAL A 40 4.45 0.08 -5.83
N GLU A 41 4.84 1.36 -5.96
CA GLU A 41 5.10 1.98 -7.27
C GLU A 41 6.26 1.32 -8.05
N THR A 42 7.18 0.61 -7.37
CA THR A 42 8.28 -0.13 -8.03
C THR A 42 7.92 -1.56 -8.44
N MET A 43 6.72 -2.04 -8.11
CA MET A 43 6.30 -3.40 -8.43
C MET A 43 5.82 -3.48 -9.88
N SER A 44 5.64 -4.69 -10.39
CA SER A 44 5.08 -4.97 -11.71
C SER A 44 3.72 -5.69 -11.64
N SER A 45 3.51 -6.48 -10.58
CA SER A 45 2.28 -7.24 -10.39
C SER A 45 1.15 -6.38 -9.80
N SER A 46 0.17 -6.03 -10.63
CA SER A 46 -1.05 -5.32 -10.20
C SER A 46 -1.78 -5.99 -9.04
N LYS A 47 -1.79 -7.34 -9.01
CA LYS A 47 -2.41 -8.09 -7.91
C LYS A 47 -1.69 -7.83 -6.59
N GLN A 48 -0.35 -7.96 -6.58
CA GLN A 48 0.45 -7.76 -5.37
C GLN A 48 0.40 -6.30 -4.88
N MET A 49 0.42 -5.33 -5.81
CA MET A 49 0.19 -3.91 -5.47
C MET A 49 -1.17 -3.71 -4.80
N GLY A 50 -2.23 -4.30 -5.39
CA GLY A 50 -3.59 -4.22 -4.86
C GLY A 50 -3.70 -4.85 -3.47
N ASP A 51 -3.07 -6.01 -3.25
CA ASP A 51 -3.08 -6.70 -1.96
C ASP A 51 -2.46 -5.84 -0.85
N VAL A 52 -1.29 -5.24 -1.09
CA VAL A 52 -0.61 -4.34 -0.14
C VAL A 52 -1.45 -3.08 0.14
N LEU A 53 -1.97 -2.42 -0.90
CA LEU A 53 -2.74 -1.18 -0.74
C LEU A 53 -4.09 -1.42 -0.04
N ARG A 54 -4.77 -2.54 -0.31
CA ARG A 54 -5.97 -2.94 0.42
C ARG A 54 -5.68 -3.22 1.88
N LEU A 55 -4.50 -3.70 2.23
CA LEU A 55 -4.11 -3.89 3.63
C LEU A 55 -3.91 -2.55 4.35
N ILE A 56 -3.34 -1.54 3.68
CA ILE A 56 -3.28 -0.17 4.24
C ILE A 56 -4.70 0.37 4.46
N ALA A 57 -5.59 0.22 3.49
CA ALA A 57 -6.97 0.70 3.58
C ALA A 57 -7.78 0.05 4.72
N LYS A 58 -7.41 -1.16 5.17
CA LYS A 58 -8.06 -1.87 6.30
C LYS A 58 -7.65 -1.34 7.68
N ARG A 59 -6.69 -0.43 7.77
CA ARG A 59 -6.24 0.14 9.05
C ARG A 59 -7.32 1.08 9.59
N SER A 60 -7.58 1.00 10.90
CA SER A 60 -8.66 1.77 11.55
C SER A 60 -8.45 3.28 11.43
N GLU A 61 -7.21 3.74 11.54
CA GLU A 61 -6.85 5.15 11.43
C GLU A 61 -5.74 5.31 10.40
N LEU A 62 -5.97 6.20 9.45
CA LEU A 62 -4.97 6.69 8.52
C LEU A 62 -4.91 8.21 8.68
N SER A 63 -3.70 8.74 8.84
CA SER A 63 -3.51 10.19 8.74
C SER A 63 -3.87 10.65 7.31
N GLU A 64 -4.13 11.94 7.14
CA GLU A 64 -4.38 12.52 5.81
C GLU A 64 -3.21 12.27 4.84
N ILE A 65 -1.97 12.30 5.36
CA ILE A 65 -0.77 12.02 4.57
C ILE A 65 -0.77 10.56 4.13
N GLN A 66 -0.97 9.62 5.07
CA GLN A 66 -1.00 8.18 4.81
C GLN A 66 -2.07 7.81 3.79
N PHE A 67 -3.26 8.39 3.94
CA PHE A 67 -4.36 8.21 3.01
C PHE A 67 -3.98 8.69 1.61
N ARG A 68 -3.55 9.95 1.49
CA ARG A 68 -3.22 10.57 0.19
C ARG A 68 -2.11 9.83 -0.55
N VAL A 69 -1.01 9.47 0.12
CA VAL A 69 0.11 8.77 -0.54
C VAL A 69 -0.31 7.37 -1.00
N SER A 70 -1.14 6.68 -0.22
CA SER A 70 -1.60 5.33 -0.55
C SER A 70 -2.62 5.33 -1.69
N VAL A 71 -3.56 6.29 -1.71
CA VAL A 71 -4.48 6.48 -2.82
C VAL A 71 -3.73 6.84 -4.09
N LYS A 72 -2.72 7.73 -4.01
CA LYS A 72 -1.87 8.06 -5.17
C LYS A 72 -1.19 6.82 -5.74
N ALA A 73 -0.65 5.94 -4.89
CA ALA A 73 0.01 4.72 -5.30
C ALA A 73 -0.90 3.73 -6.05
N THR A 74 -2.23 3.79 -5.86
CA THR A 74 -3.18 3.02 -6.71
C THR A 74 -3.06 3.38 -8.20
N GLY A 75 -2.51 4.55 -8.52
CA GLY A 75 -2.21 5.00 -9.88
C GLY A 75 -1.26 4.08 -10.63
N ALA A 76 -0.35 3.39 -9.94
CA ALA A 76 0.60 2.45 -10.53
C ALA A 76 -0.03 1.10 -10.92
N ILE A 77 -1.24 0.79 -10.44
CA ILE A 77 -1.93 -0.46 -10.79
C ILE A 77 -2.46 -0.37 -12.22
N ALA A 78 -1.89 -1.16 -13.12
CA ALA A 78 -2.29 -1.22 -14.53
C ALA A 78 -3.62 -1.96 -14.75
N ASN A 79 -3.89 -3.04 -13.98
CA ASN A 79 -5.12 -3.79 -14.11
C ASN A 79 -6.31 -3.02 -13.49
N GLY A 80 -7.31 -2.70 -14.31
CA GLY A 80 -8.47 -1.91 -13.87
C GLY A 80 -9.30 -2.54 -12.75
N TYR A 81 -9.40 -3.87 -12.70
CA TYR A 81 -10.10 -4.58 -11.62
C TYR A 81 -9.35 -4.43 -10.29
N GLU A 82 -8.04 -4.69 -10.27
CA GLU A 82 -7.22 -4.52 -9.06
C GLU A 82 -7.20 -3.07 -8.59
N LYS A 83 -7.10 -2.11 -9.52
CA LYS A 83 -7.12 -0.68 -9.22
C LYS A 83 -8.46 -0.26 -8.61
N GLY A 84 -9.57 -0.65 -9.24
CA GLY A 84 -10.92 -0.36 -8.75
C GLY A 84 -11.19 -1.00 -7.39
N SER A 85 -10.70 -2.22 -7.17
CA SER A 85 -10.78 -2.91 -5.88
C SER A 85 -10.01 -2.16 -4.79
N ALA A 86 -8.78 -1.70 -5.07
CA ALA A 86 -7.98 -0.93 -4.12
C ALA A 86 -8.62 0.43 -3.79
N LEU A 87 -9.07 1.18 -4.81
CA LEU A 87 -9.76 2.47 -4.63
C LEU A 87 -11.06 2.33 -3.82
N ARG A 88 -11.84 1.27 -4.09
CA ARG A 88 -13.04 0.97 -3.31
C ARG A 88 -12.71 0.76 -1.83
N ALA A 89 -11.62 0.06 -1.52
CA ALA A 89 -11.20 -0.14 -0.14
C ALA A 89 -10.91 1.19 0.57
N PHE A 90 -10.24 2.14 -0.10
CA PHE A 90 -10.01 3.48 0.47
C PHE A 90 -11.28 4.33 0.58
N SER A 91 -12.25 4.19 -0.35
CA SER A 91 -13.51 4.93 -0.26
C SER A 91 -14.39 4.56 0.94
N MET A 92 -14.12 3.40 1.56
CA MET A 92 -14.84 2.94 2.76
C MET A 92 -14.19 3.46 4.06
N HIS A 93 -13.15 4.29 3.96
CA HIS A 93 -12.48 4.91 5.11
C HIS A 93 -13.23 6.17 5.54
N GLU A 94 -13.29 6.43 6.85
CA GLU A 94 -14.12 7.48 7.47
C GLU A 94 -13.84 8.91 6.96
N GLN A 95 -12.74 9.16 6.25
CA GLN A 95 -12.45 10.46 5.63
C GLN A 95 -13.54 10.90 4.60
N PHE A 96 -14.45 10.01 4.20
CA PHE A 96 -15.60 10.29 3.33
C PHE A 96 -16.98 9.97 3.95
N THR A 97 -17.05 9.65 5.24
CA THR A 97 -18.33 9.34 5.94
C THR A 97 -18.64 10.41 6.97
#